data_AF-A0AAW8G6Y4-F1
#
_entry.id   AF-A0AAW8G6Y4-F1
#
_cell.length_a   1.000
_cell.length_b   1.000
_cell.length_c   1.000
_cell.angle_alpha   90.00
_cell.angle_beta   90.00
_cell.angle_gamma   90.00
#
_symmetry.space_group_name_H-M   'P 1'
#
loop_
_entity.id
_entity.type
_entity.pdbx_description
1 polymer ?
#
loop_
_entity_poly.entity_id
_entity_poly.type
_entity_poly.pdbx_seq_one_letter_code
_entity_poly.pdbx_strand_id
1 'polypeptide(L)'
;MIRSMTAYATVEQPVDGGALSAELRAVNHRFLELSLRLPDELRALEPALRERVAARVGRGKLDLMLRLRTAEGEGGLHLDQGMVDDLAAVNAQLAARFPALRTSLTELLQFPGVLRSRALDAEALQAAALALLERLLDQFVDAREREGGKLAQAIAERVDAIAARAAEARTLIPQIRAGQRQKLEARLAELAQPADPGRLEQELVLSLQKLDVDEELDRLDSHIKEIRRVLKGEAAVGRRLDFLLQEFNREANTLGSKSVDVRTTNIAVELKVLIDQIREQVQNLE
;
A
#
# COMPACT_ATOMS: atom_id res chain seq x y z
N MET A 1 7.83 -8.06 -9.59
CA MET A 1 8.47 -7.53 -8.36
C MET A 1 7.40 -7.18 -7.35
N ILE A 2 7.69 -7.36 -6.06
CA ILE A 2 6.77 -7.02 -4.96
C ILE A 2 6.51 -5.51 -4.94
N ARG A 3 5.24 -5.11 -4.82
CA ARG A 3 4.84 -3.70 -4.80
C ARG A 3 4.06 -3.38 -3.53
N SER A 4 4.21 -2.16 -3.01
CA SER A 4 3.33 -1.67 -1.94
C SER A 4 1.95 -1.34 -2.50
N MET A 5 0.89 -1.48 -1.70
CA MET A 5 -0.47 -1.01 -2.03
C MET A 5 -0.67 0.48 -1.82
N THR A 6 0.29 1.16 -1.17
CA THR A 6 0.32 2.60 -0.98
C THR A 6 1.41 3.23 -1.82
N ALA A 7 1.12 4.39 -2.39
CA ALA A 7 2.11 5.22 -3.06
C ALA A 7 1.58 6.62 -3.33
N TYR A 8 2.51 7.52 -3.60
CA TYR A 8 2.27 8.90 -3.97
C TYR A 8 3.21 9.29 -5.10
N ALA A 9 2.67 9.94 -6.13
CA ALA A 9 3.48 10.56 -7.17
C ALA A 9 2.88 11.90 -7.58
N THR A 10 3.74 12.83 -7.97
CA THR A 10 3.35 14.14 -8.49
C THR A 10 4.30 14.53 -9.61
N VAL A 11 3.74 15.00 -10.72
CA VAL A 11 4.50 15.46 -11.89
C VAL A 11 3.88 16.76 -12.37
N GLU A 12 4.73 17.69 -12.75
CA GLU A 12 4.34 18.95 -13.37
C GLU A 12 5.07 19.12 -14.70
N GLN A 13 4.40 19.74 -15.67
CA GLN A 13 4.99 20.16 -16.93
C GLN A 13 4.45 21.52 -17.36
N PRO A 14 5.27 22.36 -17.98
CA PRO A 14 4.80 23.59 -18.62
C PRO A 14 3.92 23.25 -19.84
N VAL A 15 2.90 24.06 -20.08
CA VAL A 15 2.03 24.00 -21.27
C VAL A 15 1.82 25.42 -21.80
N ASP A 16 1.37 25.59 -23.05
CA ASP A 16 1.06 26.92 -23.56
C ASP A 16 0.00 27.60 -22.67
N GLY A 17 0.27 28.82 -22.22
CA GLY A 17 -0.60 29.56 -21.30
C GLY A 17 -0.57 29.11 -19.83
N GLY A 18 0.33 28.22 -19.41
CA GLY A 18 0.40 27.82 -18.00
C GLY A 18 1.24 26.58 -17.65
N ALA A 19 0.81 25.84 -16.64
CA ALA A 19 1.41 24.59 -16.20
C ALA A 19 0.34 23.53 -15.92
N LEU A 20 0.57 22.31 -16.39
CA LEU A 20 -0.27 21.15 -16.10
C LEU A 20 0.43 20.29 -15.04
N SER A 21 -0.28 20.04 -13.95
CA SER A 21 0.20 19.17 -12.85
C SER A 21 -0.74 17.99 -12.68
N ALA A 22 -0.17 16.84 -12.36
CA ALA A 22 -0.90 15.60 -12.11
C ALA A 22 -0.37 14.95 -10.83
N GLU A 23 -1.30 14.46 -10.03
CA GLU A 23 -1.04 13.89 -8.72
C GLU A 23 -1.80 12.58 -8.58
N LEU A 24 -1.12 11.52 -8.16
CA LEU A 24 -1.70 10.20 -7.96
C LEU A 24 -1.43 9.71 -6.54
N ARG A 25 -2.50 9.42 -5.81
CA ARG A 25 -2.45 8.79 -4.48
C ARG A 25 -3.07 7.41 -4.54
N ALA A 26 -2.51 6.44 -3.81
CA ALA A 26 -3.13 5.14 -3.62
C ALA A 26 -3.20 4.73 -2.15
N VAL A 27 -4.31 4.06 -1.82
CA VAL A 27 -4.52 3.38 -0.55
C VAL A 27 -4.95 1.93 -0.78
N ASN A 28 -4.72 1.09 0.24
CA ASN A 28 -5.10 -0.31 0.23
C ASN A 28 -6.62 -0.47 0.04
N HIS A 29 -7.00 -1.14 -1.04
CA HIS A 29 -8.39 -1.51 -1.31
C HIS A 29 -8.43 -2.85 -2.05
N ARG A 30 -9.51 -3.62 -1.89
CA ARG A 30 -9.61 -4.98 -2.49
C ARG A 30 -9.67 -4.94 -4.02
N PHE A 31 -10.34 -3.94 -4.57
CA PHE A 31 -10.54 -3.76 -6.01
C PHE A 31 -9.91 -2.46 -6.47
N LEU A 32 -9.66 -2.36 -7.78
CA LEU A 32 -9.27 -1.10 -8.40
C LEU A 32 -10.46 -0.12 -8.37
N GLU A 33 -10.34 0.94 -7.58
CA GLU A 33 -11.30 2.06 -7.57
C GLU A 33 -10.57 3.32 -7.98
N LEU A 34 -10.95 3.92 -9.11
CA LEU A 34 -10.31 5.11 -9.64
C LEU A 34 -11.23 6.33 -9.54
N SER A 35 -10.83 7.28 -8.72
CA SER A 35 -11.43 8.59 -8.55
C SER A 35 -10.63 9.62 -9.36
N LEU A 36 -11.30 10.31 -10.27
CA LEU A 36 -10.70 11.28 -11.19
C LEU A 36 -11.19 12.69 -10.83
N ARG A 37 -10.26 13.61 -10.64
CA ARG A 37 -10.53 15.05 -10.50
C ARG A 37 -9.85 15.79 -11.64
N LEU A 38 -10.65 16.21 -12.61
CA LEU A 38 -10.19 16.81 -13.86
C LEU A 38 -10.71 18.24 -13.99
N PRO A 39 -9.94 19.16 -14.59
CA PRO A 39 -10.45 20.44 -15.04
C PRO A 39 -11.38 20.24 -16.26
N ASP A 40 -12.23 21.21 -16.54
CA ASP A 40 -13.30 21.07 -17.53
C ASP A 40 -12.77 20.80 -18.94
N GLU A 41 -11.62 21.38 -19.28
CA GLU A 41 -10.91 21.23 -20.55
C GLU A 41 -10.44 19.78 -20.80
N LEU A 42 -10.26 18.98 -19.74
CA LEU A 42 -9.72 17.62 -19.81
C LEU A 42 -10.78 16.53 -19.57
N ARG A 43 -12.05 16.89 -19.31
CA ARG A 43 -13.11 15.90 -19.05
C ARG A 43 -13.30 14.88 -20.19
N ALA A 44 -13.05 15.29 -21.43
CA ALA A 44 -13.15 14.40 -22.59
C ALA A 44 -12.14 13.23 -22.53
N LEU A 45 -11.02 13.39 -21.81
CA LEU A 45 -10.00 12.34 -21.65
C LEU A 45 -10.33 11.31 -20.57
N GLU A 46 -11.40 11.52 -19.78
CA GLU A 46 -11.73 10.66 -18.65
C GLU A 46 -11.72 9.16 -18.99
N PRO A 47 -12.33 8.69 -20.10
CA PRO A 47 -12.30 7.26 -20.46
C PRO A 47 -10.87 6.75 -20.75
N ALA A 48 -10.07 7.52 -21.48
CA ALA A 48 -8.71 7.15 -21.84
C ALA A 48 -7.79 7.11 -20.61
N LEU A 49 -7.92 8.07 -19.69
CA LEU A 49 -7.17 8.08 -18.43
C LEU A 49 -7.50 6.84 -17.60
N ARG A 50 -8.78 6.45 -17.51
CA ARG A 50 -9.18 5.23 -16.79
C ARG A 50 -8.55 3.98 -17.38
N GLU A 51 -8.59 3.82 -18.69
CA GLU A 51 -8.03 2.67 -19.39
C GLU A 51 -6.53 2.52 -19.13
N ARG A 52 -5.77 3.61 -19.26
CA ARG A 52 -4.31 3.59 -19.05
C ARG A 52 -3.92 3.32 -17.60
N VAL A 53 -4.64 3.89 -16.63
CA VAL A 53 -4.42 3.58 -15.21
C VAL A 53 -4.71 2.10 -14.93
N ALA A 54 -5.82 1.56 -15.44
CA ALA A 54 -6.20 0.16 -15.25
C ALA A 54 -5.22 -0.83 -15.92
N ALA A 55 -4.56 -0.42 -17.01
CA ALA A 55 -3.52 -1.22 -17.64
C ALA A 55 -2.23 -1.32 -16.81
N ARG A 56 -1.95 -0.33 -15.94
CA ARG A 56 -0.73 -0.27 -15.12
C ARG A 56 -0.95 -0.72 -13.68
N VAL A 57 -2.18 -0.59 -13.17
CA VAL A 57 -2.53 -0.88 -11.78
C VAL A 57 -3.77 -1.78 -11.70
N GLY A 58 -3.63 -2.95 -11.06
CA GLY A 58 -4.72 -3.93 -10.96
C GLY A 58 -5.56 -3.86 -9.68
N ARG A 59 -5.09 -3.16 -8.63
CA ARG A 59 -5.74 -3.12 -7.31
C ARG A 59 -5.42 -1.81 -6.57
N GLY A 60 -6.33 -1.40 -5.69
CA GLY A 60 -6.18 -0.24 -4.79
C GLY A 60 -7.20 0.85 -5.10
N LYS A 61 -7.41 1.74 -4.14
CA LYS A 61 -8.19 2.95 -4.37
C LYS A 61 -7.22 4.06 -4.75
N LEU A 62 -7.37 4.58 -5.97
CA LEU A 62 -6.53 5.60 -6.55
C LEU A 62 -7.31 6.91 -6.68
N ASP A 63 -6.71 7.99 -6.21
CA ASP A 63 -7.17 9.36 -6.47
C ASP A 63 -6.18 10.02 -7.42
N LEU A 64 -6.60 10.21 -8.68
CA LEU A 64 -5.87 10.96 -9.70
C LEU A 64 -6.46 12.36 -9.80
N MET A 65 -5.62 13.38 -9.60
CA MET A 65 -5.98 14.78 -9.74
C MET A 65 -5.12 15.43 -10.80
N LEU A 66 -5.75 16.00 -11.82
CA LEU A 66 -5.10 16.90 -12.77
C LEU A 66 -5.50 18.34 -12.44
N ARG A 67 -4.53 19.25 -12.49
CA ARG A 67 -4.76 20.69 -12.32
C ARG A 67 -4.03 21.44 -13.41
N LEU A 68 -4.79 22.27 -14.11
CA LEU A 68 -4.27 23.26 -15.04
C LEU A 68 -4.15 24.59 -14.29
N ARG A 69 -2.93 25.08 -14.14
CA ARG A 69 -2.65 26.43 -13.64
C ARG A 69 -2.42 27.33 -14.85
N THR A 70 -3.24 28.35 -15.02
CA THR A 70 -2.99 29.39 -16.01
C THR A 70 -1.91 30.33 -15.50
N ALA A 71 -1.02 30.79 -16.38
CA ALA A 71 -0.04 31.80 -16.01
C ALA A 71 -0.76 33.13 -15.73
N GLU A 72 -0.82 33.52 -14.45
CA GLU A 72 -1.31 34.85 -14.09
C GLU A 72 -0.35 35.91 -14.64
N GLY A 73 -0.83 36.71 -15.61
CA GLY A 73 -0.13 37.89 -16.12
C GLY A 73 0.50 37.79 -17.51
N GLU A 74 0.63 36.60 -18.11
CA GLU A 74 1.25 36.45 -19.45
C GLU A 74 0.23 36.39 -20.61
N GLY A 75 -1.05 36.21 -20.32
CA GLY A 75 -2.09 36.05 -21.34
C GLY A 75 -2.50 37.33 -22.08
N GLY A 76 -2.08 38.51 -21.63
CA GLY A 76 -2.60 39.79 -22.15
C GLY A 76 -4.13 39.93 -21.99
N LEU A 77 -4.64 41.15 -22.08
CA LEU A 77 -6.09 41.36 -22.25
C LEU A 77 -6.42 41.10 -23.72
N HIS A 78 -6.95 39.92 -24.05
CA HIS A 78 -7.42 39.63 -25.39
C HIS A 78 -8.84 40.17 -25.57
N LEU A 79 -8.93 41.30 -26.27
CA LEU A 79 -10.20 41.91 -26.65
C LEU A 79 -10.78 41.20 -27.87
N ASP A 80 -12.04 40.82 -27.78
CA ASP A 80 -12.85 40.51 -28.95
C ASP A 80 -13.20 41.81 -29.67
N GLN A 81 -12.41 42.16 -30.69
CA GLN A 81 -12.60 43.40 -31.44
C GLN A 81 -14.00 43.48 -32.09
N GLY A 82 -14.56 42.36 -32.55
CA GLY A 82 -15.90 42.35 -33.13
C GLY A 82 -16.98 42.69 -32.11
N MET A 83 -16.90 42.11 -30.91
CA MET A 83 -17.81 42.46 -29.82
C MET A 83 -17.63 43.91 -29.35
N VAL A 84 -16.39 44.41 -29.30
CA VAL A 84 -16.11 45.82 -28.97
C VAL A 84 -16.71 46.76 -30.02
N ASP A 85 -16.57 46.44 -31.31
CA ASP A 85 -17.14 47.21 -32.41
C ASP A 85 -18.68 47.23 -32.36
N ASP A 86 -19.31 46.08 -32.09
CA ASP A 86 -20.76 45.97 -31.93
C ASP A 86 -21.26 46.82 -30.75
N LEU A 87 -20.58 46.76 -29.61
CA LEU A 87 -20.90 47.58 -28.43
C LEU A 87 -20.69 49.07 -28.68
N ALA A 88 -19.65 49.44 -29.43
CA ALA A 88 -19.41 50.83 -29.84
C ALA A 88 -20.54 51.35 -30.73
N ALA A 89 -21.02 50.54 -31.68
CA ALA A 89 -22.15 50.88 -32.54
C ALA A 89 -23.46 51.08 -31.74
N VAL A 90 -23.74 50.19 -30.78
CA VAL A 90 -24.90 50.32 -29.88
C VAL A 90 -24.79 51.58 -29.01
N ASN A 91 -23.61 51.86 -28.46
CA ASN A 91 -23.38 53.05 -27.66
C ASN A 91 -23.63 54.34 -28.47
N ALA A 92 -23.18 54.39 -29.73
CA ALA A 92 -23.43 55.53 -30.62
C ALA A 92 -24.92 55.77 -30.88
N GLN A 93 -25.71 54.71 -31.05
CA GLN A 93 -27.18 54.82 -31.20
C GLN A 93 -27.85 55.34 -29.92
N LEU A 94 -27.42 54.85 -28.75
CA LEU A 94 -28.00 55.25 -27.47
C LEU A 94 -27.64 56.68 -27.07
N ALA A 95 -26.44 57.16 -27.41
CA ALA A 95 -25.99 58.51 -27.10
C ALA A 95 -26.91 59.61 -27.68
N ALA A 96 -27.51 59.38 -28.85
CA ALA A 96 -28.48 60.30 -29.46
C ALA A 96 -29.79 60.41 -28.66
N ARG A 97 -30.18 59.34 -27.96
CA ARG A 97 -31.40 59.28 -27.15
C ARG A 97 -31.17 59.64 -25.69
N PHE A 98 -29.96 59.41 -25.17
CA PHE A 98 -29.57 59.64 -23.78
C PHE A 98 -28.20 60.35 -23.70
N PRO A 99 -28.13 61.68 -23.90
CA PRO A 99 -26.88 62.43 -24.00
C PRO A 99 -26.03 62.44 -22.71
N ALA A 100 -26.67 62.18 -21.56
CA ALA A 100 -26.02 62.12 -20.26
C ALA A 100 -25.50 60.72 -19.89
N LEU A 101 -25.73 59.70 -20.74
CA LEU A 101 -25.22 58.35 -20.53
C LEU A 101 -23.68 58.39 -20.51
N ARG A 102 -23.08 57.62 -19.60
CA ARG A 102 -21.64 57.43 -19.48
C ARG A 102 -21.38 55.94 -19.46
N THR A 103 -20.38 55.49 -20.20
CA THR A 103 -19.91 54.11 -20.20
C THR A 103 -18.56 54.04 -19.49
N SER A 104 -18.43 53.15 -18.50
CA SER A 104 -17.14 52.89 -17.90
C SER A 104 -16.35 51.89 -18.74
N LEU A 105 -15.05 52.14 -18.94
CA LEU A 105 -14.16 51.16 -19.55
C LEU A 105 -14.17 49.83 -18.77
N THR A 106 -14.24 49.88 -17.43
CA THR A 106 -14.28 48.67 -16.61
C THR A 106 -15.57 47.89 -16.80
N GLU A 107 -16.71 48.56 -17.00
CA GLU A 107 -17.99 47.92 -17.30
C GLU A 107 -17.98 47.29 -18.69
N LEU A 108 -17.36 47.95 -19.66
CA LEU A 108 -17.17 47.42 -21.02
C LEU A 108 -16.31 46.14 -20.99
N LEU A 109 -15.19 46.17 -20.27
CA LEU A 109 -14.30 45.01 -20.14
C LEU A 109 -14.96 43.84 -19.39
N GLN A 110 -15.90 44.11 -18.49
CA GLN A 110 -16.69 43.09 -17.79
C GLN A 110 -17.88 42.56 -18.60
N PHE A 111 -18.20 43.18 -19.74
CA PHE A 111 -19.31 42.74 -20.58
C PHE A 111 -19.01 41.35 -21.14
N PRO A 112 -19.94 40.37 -21.03
CA PRO A 112 -19.70 39.00 -21.47
C PRO A 112 -19.23 38.93 -22.92
N GLY A 113 -18.05 38.33 -23.14
CA GLY A 113 -17.46 38.16 -24.47
C GLY A 113 -16.49 39.25 -24.92
N VAL A 114 -16.39 40.39 -24.22
CA VAL A 114 -15.42 41.46 -24.57
C VAL A 114 -13.99 41.07 -24.24
N LEU A 115 -13.75 40.60 -23.03
CA LEU A 115 -12.49 39.97 -22.66
C LEU A 115 -12.59 38.47 -22.90
N ARG A 116 -11.78 37.96 -23.83
CA ARG A 116 -11.61 36.52 -24.05
C ARG A 116 -10.32 36.07 -23.39
N SER A 117 -10.34 34.92 -22.74
CA SER A 117 -9.10 34.18 -22.46
C SER A 117 -8.57 33.61 -23.78
N ARG A 118 -7.24 33.54 -23.94
CA ARG A 118 -6.63 32.86 -25.07
C ARG A 118 -7.16 31.42 -25.12
N ALA A 119 -7.77 31.03 -26.24
CA ALA A 119 -8.23 29.67 -26.42
C ALA A 119 -7.00 28.74 -26.42
N LEU A 120 -6.94 27.85 -25.43
CA LEU A 120 -5.94 26.79 -25.40
C LEU A 120 -6.22 25.82 -26.55
N ASP A 121 -5.18 25.41 -27.27
CA ASP A 121 -5.28 24.33 -28.25
C ASP A 121 -5.65 23.04 -27.51
N ALA A 122 -6.88 22.59 -27.72
CA ALA A 122 -7.43 21.42 -27.04
C ALA A 122 -6.70 20.13 -27.40
N GLU A 123 -6.23 19.97 -28.66
CA GLU A 123 -5.50 18.77 -29.07
C GLU A 123 -4.11 18.74 -28.43
N ALA A 124 -3.41 19.87 -28.44
CA ALA A 124 -2.10 19.99 -27.80
C ALA A 124 -2.18 19.75 -26.28
N LEU A 125 -3.21 20.31 -25.62
CA LEU A 125 -3.42 20.13 -24.19
C LEU A 125 -3.75 18.67 -23.84
N GLN A 126 -4.55 17.99 -24.67
CA GLN A 126 -4.88 16.59 -24.48
C GLN A 126 -3.66 15.68 -24.63
N ALA A 127 -2.85 15.91 -25.68
CA ALA A 127 -1.60 15.17 -25.89
C ALA A 127 -0.64 15.38 -24.71
N ALA A 128 -0.52 16.61 -24.22
CA ALA A 128 0.29 16.94 -23.06
C ALA A 128 -0.22 16.19 -21.80
N ALA A 129 -1.53 16.15 -21.54
CA ALA A 129 -2.10 15.46 -20.39
C ALA A 129 -1.83 13.94 -20.42
N LEU A 130 -1.93 13.31 -21.59
CA LEU A 130 -1.64 11.90 -21.75
C LEU A 130 -0.15 11.60 -21.54
N ALA A 131 0.76 12.44 -22.05
CA ALA A 131 2.19 12.28 -21.82
C ALA A 131 2.57 12.48 -20.34
N LEU A 132 1.90 13.43 -19.66
CA LEU A 132 2.07 13.65 -18.23
C LEU A 132 1.63 12.44 -17.40
N LEU A 133 0.51 11.81 -17.80
CA LEU A 133 0.00 10.60 -17.14
C LEU A 133 1.01 9.46 -17.22
N GLU A 134 1.63 9.21 -18.38
CA GLU A 134 2.63 8.14 -18.51
C GLU A 134 3.80 8.34 -17.53
N ARG A 135 4.35 9.57 -17.49
CA ARG A 135 5.44 9.91 -16.57
C ARG A 135 5.03 9.77 -15.11
N LEU A 136 3.80 10.16 -14.77
CA LEU A 136 3.24 10.01 -13.43
C LEU A 136 3.11 8.53 -13.05
N LEU A 137 2.60 7.69 -13.96
CA LEU A 137 2.41 6.26 -13.75
C LEU A 137 3.76 5.55 -13.59
N ASP A 138 4.78 5.92 -14.36
CA ASP A 138 6.13 5.38 -14.20
C ASP A 138 6.71 5.72 -12.82
N GLN A 139 6.67 7.00 -12.42
CA GLN A 139 7.14 7.40 -11.08
C GLN A 139 6.34 6.72 -9.96
N PHE A 140 5.04 6.54 -10.16
CA PHE A 140 4.15 5.90 -9.21
C PHE A 140 4.46 4.41 -9.05
N VAL A 141 4.64 3.67 -10.15
CA VAL A 141 5.03 2.26 -10.13
C VAL A 141 6.41 2.10 -9.49
N ASP A 142 7.37 2.94 -9.84
CA ASP A 142 8.70 2.93 -9.24
C ASP A 142 8.65 3.18 -7.73
N ALA A 143 7.80 4.10 -7.27
CA ALA A 143 7.59 4.36 -5.84
C ALA A 143 7.04 3.12 -5.13
N ARG A 144 6.05 2.43 -5.73
CA ARG A 144 5.48 1.18 -5.20
C ARG A 144 6.49 0.06 -5.12
N GLU A 145 7.36 -0.08 -6.11
CA GLU A 145 8.42 -1.10 -6.13
C GLU A 145 9.49 -0.84 -5.08
N ARG A 146 9.93 0.43 -4.91
CA ARG A 146 10.87 0.80 -3.85
C ARG A 146 10.30 0.54 -2.46
N GLU A 147 9.05 0.90 -2.23
CA GLU A 147 8.37 0.67 -0.95
C GLU A 147 8.12 -0.83 -0.72
N GLY A 148 7.67 -1.56 -1.73
CA GLY A 148 7.50 -3.01 -1.69
C GLY A 148 8.80 -3.74 -1.37
N GLY A 149 9.93 -3.30 -1.92
CA GLY A 149 11.25 -3.83 -1.59
C GLY A 149 11.62 -3.63 -0.11
N LYS A 150 11.35 -2.44 0.45
CA LYS A 150 11.58 -2.18 1.88
C LYS A 150 10.70 -3.05 2.78
N LEU A 151 9.43 -3.21 2.43
CA LEU A 151 8.50 -4.09 3.15
C LEU A 151 8.96 -5.55 3.09
N ALA A 152 9.37 -6.02 1.92
CA ALA A 152 9.90 -7.38 1.75
C ALA A 152 11.17 -7.61 2.60
N GLN A 153 12.08 -6.64 2.66
CA GLN A 153 13.24 -6.70 3.54
C GLN A 153 12.84 -6.77 5.02
N ALA A 154 11.92 -5.90 5.46
CA ALA A 154 11.46 -5.87 6.85
C ALA A 154 10.74 -7.18 7.26
N ILE A 155 10.07 -7.84 6.33
CA ILE A 155 9.50 -9.18 6.54
C ILE A 155 10.61 -10.23 6.63
N ALA A 156 11.61 -10.19 5.74
CA ALA A 156 12.71 -11.14 5.76
C ALA A 156 13.49 -11.09 7.09
N GLU A 157 13.76 -9.90 7.63
CA GLU A 157 14.42 -9.72 8.94
C GLU A 157 13.62 -10.37 10.08
N ARG A 158 12.29 -10.27 10.06
CA ARG A 158 11.41 -10.92 11.05
C ARG A 158 11.34 -12.43 10.89
N VAL A 159 11.39 -12.91 9.65
CA VAL A 159 11.47 -14.35 9.36
C VAL A 159 12.79 -14.93 9.88
N ASP A 160 13.88 -14.19 9.76
CA ASP A 160 15.17 -14.57 10.33
C ASP A 160 15.13 -14.59 11.87
N ALA A 161 14.45 -13.63 12.50
CA ALA A 161 14.21 -13.65 13.94
C ALA A 161 13.35 -14.85 14.38
N ILE A 162 12.30 -15.21 13.62
CA ILE A 162 11.51 -16.44 13.86
C ILE A 162 12.40 -17.68 13.78
N ALA A 163 13.28 -17.77 12.77
CA ALA A 163 14.22 -18.87 12.63
C ALA A 163 15.17 -18.99 13.83
N ALA A 164 15.69 -17.86 14.32
CA ALA A 164 16.56 -17.83 15.49
C ALA A 164 15.83 -18.33 16.76
N ARG A 165 14.57 -17.93 16.95
CA ARG A 165 13.74 -18.39 18.07
C ARG A 165 13.37 -19.87 17.99
N ALA A 166 13.09 -20.39 16.79
CA ALA A 166 12.88 -21.82 16.58
C ALA A 166 14.15 -22.62 16.90
N ALA A 167 15.32 -22.13 16.48
CA ALA A 167 16.61 -22.75 16.81
C ALA A 167 16.90 -22.74 18.32
N GLU A 168 16.63 -21.63 19.01
CA GLU A 168 16.74 -21.53 20.46
C GLU A 168 15.86 -22.58 21.17
N ALA A 169 14.59 -22.71 20.75
CA ALA A 169 13.70 -23.74 21.27
C ALA A 169 14.28 -25.15 21.12
N ARG A 170 14.85 -25.48 19.94
CA ARG A 170 15.52 -26.78 19.69
C ARG A 170 16.67 -27.04 20.67
N THR A 171 17.42 -26.02 21.09
CA THR A 171 18.50 -26.19 22.07
C THR A 171 17.99 -26.39 23.50
N LEU A 172 16.85 -25.79 23.84
CA LEU A 172 16.26 -25.84 25.18
C LEU A 172 15.49 -27.14 25.42
N ILE A 173 14.80 -27.67 24.40
CA ILE A 173 13.93 -28.86 24.54
C ILE A 173 14.66 -30.06 25.16
N PRO A 174 15.87 -30.45 24.73
CA PRO A 174 16.60 -31.56 25.36
C PRO A 174 16.90 -31.31 26.84
N GLN A 175 17.23 -30.07 27.21
CA GLN A 175 17.51 -29.68 28.59
C GLN A 175 16.25 -29.73 29.45
N ILE A 176 15.12 -29.27 28.89
CA ILE A 176 13.81 -29.32 29.54
C ILE A 176 13.39 -30.77 29.74
N ARG A 177 13.50 -31.62 28.70
CA ARG A 177 13.20 -33.06 28.78
C ARG A 177 14.05 -33.74 29.87
N ALA A 178 15.35 -33.44 29.95
CA ALA A 178 16.24 -33.97 31.00
C ALA A 178 15.84 -33.49 32.40
N GLY A 179 15.57 -32.20 32.58
CA GLY A 179 15.15 -31.65 33.86
C GLY A 179 13.79 -32.17 34.34
N GLN A 180 12.84 -32.40 33.42
CA GLN A 180 11.56 -33.03 33.74
C GLN A 180 11.73 -34.48 34.16
N ARG A 181 12.61 -35.24 33.48
CA ARG A 181 12.95 -36.61 33.88
C ARG A 181 13.53 -36.65 35.30
N GLN A 182 14.52 -35.82 35.61
CA GLN A 182 15.11 -35.76 36.95
C GLN A 182 14.09 -35.39 38.03
N LYS A 183 13.20 -34.43 37.76
CA LYS A 183 12.11 -34.08 38.70
C LYS A 183 11.16 -35.24 38.94
N LEU A 184 10.85 -36.01 37.90
CA LEU A 184 9.99 -37.19 38.01
C LEU A 184 10.69 -38.31 38.80
N GLU A 185 11.95 -38.60 38.49
CA GLU A 185 12.77 -39.58 39.23
C GLU A 185 12.88 -39.24 40.72
N ALA A 186 13.13 -37.96 41.06
CA ALA A 186 13.19 -37.50 42.44
C ALA A 186 11.86 -37.73 43.18
N ARG A 187 10.72 -37.40 42.54
CA ARG A 187 9.38 -37.62 43.13
C ARG A 187 9.07 -39.10 43.33
N LEU A 188 9.55 -39.97 42.43
CA LEU A 188 9.37 -41.41 42.55
C LEU A 188 10.19 -42.01 43.69
N ALA A 189 11.42 -41.50 43.90
CA ALA A 189 12.28 -41.93 45.00
C ALA A 189 11.69 -41.60 46.39
N GLU A 190 10.82 -40.59 46.48
CA GLU A 190 10.12 -40.21 47.72
C GLU A 190 8.91 -41.10 48.05
N LEU A 191 8.49 -41.99 47.14
CA LEU A 191 7.34 -42.87 47.38
C LEU A 191 7.68 -43.96 48.41
N ALA A 192 6.79 -44.13 49.39
CA ALA A 192 6.93 -45.14 50.45
C ALA A 192 6.82 -46.60 49.94
N GLN A 193 6.26 -46.79 48.75
CA GLN A 193 6.17 -48.09 48.07
C GLN A 193 6.76 -47.95 46.66
N PRO A 194 7.51 -48.96 46.17
CA PRO A 194 8.06 -48.93 44.82
C PRO A 194 6.92 -48.84 43.79
N ALA A 195 7.03 -47.90 42.86
CA ALA A 195 6.09 -47.77 41.75
C ALA A 195 6.14 -49.02 40.85
N ASP A 196 4.98 -49.44 40.35
CA ASP A 196 4.90 -50.50 39.34
C ASP A 196 5.65 -50.05 38.07
N PRO A 197 6.71 -50.78 37.65
CA PRO A 197 7.52 -50.41 36.49
C PRO A 197 6.70 -50.21 35.22
N GLY A 198 5.70 -51.07 34.98
CA GLY A 198 4.88 -51.01 33.76
C GLY A 198 4.01 -49.76 33.71
N ARG A 199 3.43 -49.35 34.84
CA ARG A 199 2.65 -48.12 34.93
C ARG A 199 3.52 -46.87 34.82
N LEU A 200 4.71 -46.91 35.44
CA LEU A 200 5.67 -45.81 35.40
C LEU A 200 6.12 -45.50 33.97
N GLU A 201 6.54 -46.52 33.21
CA GLU A 201 6.95 -46.35 31.82
C GLU A 201 5.83 -45.75 30.96
N GLN A 202 4.60 -46.19 31.18
CA GLN A 202 3.43 -45.71 30.43
C GLN A 202 3.15 -44.22 30.70
N GLU A 203 3.20 -43.77 31.95
CA GLU A 203 3.02 -42.34 32.30
C GLU A 203 4.18 -41.47 31.77
N LEU A 204 5.39 -42.03 31.72
CA LEU A 204 6.58 -41.35 31.19
C LEU A 204 6.44 -41.13 29.67
N VAL A 205 5.96 -42.14 28.94
CA VAL A 205 5.65 -42.02 27.50
C VAL A 205 4.56 -40.99 27.24
N LEU A 206 3.45 -41.03 27.98
CA LEU A 206 2.35 -40.06 27.85
C LEU A 206 2.82 -38.63 28.16
N SER A 207 3.72 -38.46 29.13
CA SER A 207 4.27 -37.16 29.48
C SER A 207 5.23 -36.63 28.42
N LEU A 208 6.08 -37.50 27.85
CA LEU A 208 6.98 -37.12 26.75
C LEU A 208 6.22 -36.76 25.47
N GLN A 209 5.15 -37.48 25.14
CA GLN A 209 4.30 -37.15 23.98
C GLN A 209 3.65 -35.77 24.10
N LYS A 210 3.26 -35.36 25.32
CA LYS A 210 2.72 -34.01 25.56
C LYS A 210 3.76 -32.90 25.40
N LEU A 211 5.04 -33.24 25.52
CA LEU A 211 6.19 -32.33 25.38
C LEU A 211 6.83 -32.38 23.99
N ASP A 212 6.32 -33.24 23.11
CA ASP A 212 6.90 -33.41 21.80
C ASP A 212 6.45 -32.29 20.87
N VAL A 213 7.42 -31.45 20.49
CA VAL A 213 7.24 -30.28 19.62
C VAL A 213 8.17 -30.32 18.40
N ASP A 214 8.84 -31.46 18.16
CA ASP A 214 9.83 -31.58 17.09
C ASP A 214 9.15 -31.41 15.71
N GLU A 215 7.93 -31.93 15.56
CA GLU A 215 7.13 -31.76 14.34
C GLU A 215 6.72 -30.30 14.09
N GLU A 216 6.30 -29.57 15.13
CA GLU A 216 5.96 -28.13 15.01
C GLU A 216 7.17 -27.30 14.56
N LEU A 217 8.37 -27.63 15.06
CA LEU A 217 9.61 -26.93 14.69
C LEU A 217 10.04 -27.27 13.26
N ASP A 218 9.87 -28.52 12.82
CA ASP A 218 10.14 -28.93 11.43
C ASP A 218 9.15 -28.27 10.44
N ARG A 219 7.88 -28.14 10.84
CA ARG A 219 6.87 -27.40 10.06
C ARG A 219 7.20 -25.91 9.98
N LEU A 220 7.60 -25.28 11.08
CA LEU A 220 8.09 -23.89 11.08
C LEU A 220 9.26 -23.69 10.12
N ASP A 221 10.26 -24.57 10.13
CA ASP A 221 11.40 -24.48 9.20
C ASP A 221 10.97 -24.59 7.73
N SER A 222 9.97 -25.44 7.45
CA SER A 222 9.39 -25.58 6.12
C SER A 222 8.65 -24.30 5.70
N HIS A 223 7.88 -23.69 6.60
CA HIS A 223 7.18 -22.44 6.34
C HIS A 223 8.15 -21.25 6.15
N ILE A 224 9.27 -21.21 6.89
CA ILE A 224 10.34 -20.22 6.74
C ILE A 224 10.94 -20.27 5.33
N LYS A 225 11.27 -21.47 4.85
CA LYS A 225 11.78 -21.67 3.48
C LYS A 225 10.77 -21.20 2.45
N GLU A 226 9.49 -21.50 2.65
CA GLU A 226 8.45 -21.11 1.71
C GLU A 226 8.21 -19.59 1.69
N ILE A 227 8.16 -18.91 2.84
CA ILE A 227 8.08 -17.43 2.87
C ILE A 227 9.27 -16.81 2.12
N ARG A 228 10.50 -17.28 2.38
CA ARG A 228 11.69 -16.76 1.68
C ARG A 228 11.62 -16.99 0.17
N ARG A 229 10.98 -18.06 -0.28
CA ARG A 229 10.73 -18.33 -1.71
C ARG A 229 9.68 -17.38 -2.28
N VAL A 230 8.57 -17.18 -1.57
CA VAL A 230 7.47 -16.30 -1.98
C VAL A 230 7.94 -14.84 -2.08
N LEU A 231 8.77 -14.36 -1.15
CA LEU A 231 9.34 -13.02 -1.18
C LEU A 231 10.24 -12.74 -2.39
N LYS A 232 10.75 -13.79 -3.04
CA LYS A 232 11.58 -13.70 -4.25
C LYS A 232 10.78 -13.90 -5.54
N GLY A 233 9.52 -14.28 -5.45
CA GLY A 233 8.66 -14.59 -6.60
C GLY A 233 7.97 -13.37 -7.21
N GLU A 234 7.34 -13.57 -8.36
CA GLU A 234 6.63 -12.52 -9.11
C GLU A 234 5.11 -12.64 -9.06
N ALA A 235 4.57 -13.69 -8.44
CA ALA A 235 3.12 -13.99 -8.42
C ALA A 235 2.45 -13.50 -7.13
N ALA A 236 1.16 -13.16 -7.21
CA ALA A 236 0.28 -12.67 -6.13
C ALA A 236 0.73 -13.04 -4.70
N VAL A 237 1.56 -12.18 -4.11
CA VAL A 237 2.36 -12.51 -2.93
C VAL A 237 1.49 -12.47 -1.67
N GLY A 238 0.59 -11.49 -1.58
CA GLY A 238 -0.25 -11.24 -0.38
C GLY A 238 -1.06 -12.45 0.10
N ARG A 239 -1.93 -13.02 -0.76
CA ARG A 239 -2.81 -14.16 -0.37
C ARG A 239 -2.03 -15.39 0.09
N ARG A 240 -0.88 -15.64 -0.53
CA ARG A 240 -0.04 -16.79 -0.19
C ARG A 240 0.69 -16.56 1.13
N LEU A 241 1.16 -15.33 1.37
CA LEU A 241 1.73 -14.94 2.65
C LEU A 241 0.70 -15.01 3.78
N ASP A 242 -0.54 -14.58 3.55
CA ASP A 242 -1.62 -14.69 4.54
C ASP A 242 -1.84 -16.15 4.98
N PHE A 243 -1.89 -17.08 4.03
CA PHE A 243 -2.00 -18.52 4.33
C PHE A 243 -0.82 -19.02 5.15
N LEU A 244 0.42 -18.69 4.74
CA LEU A 244 1.61 -19.09 5.49
C LEU A 244 1.59 -18.54 6.91
N LEU A 245 1.17 -17.30 7.11
CA LEU A 245 1.06 -16.68 8.44
C LEU A 245 0.01 -17.34 9.34
N GLN A 246 -1.04 -17.95 8.76
CA GLN A 246 -1.98 -18.78 9.52
C GLN A 246 -1.30 -20.06 10.00
N GLU A 247 -0.54 -20.73 9.12
CA GLU A 247 0.20 -21.94 9.48
C GLU A 247 1.27 -21.63 10.55
N PHE A 248 2.07 -20.57 10.39
CA PHE A 248 3.01 -20.10 11.41
C PHE A 248 2.34 -19.89 12.78
N ASN A 249 1.16 -19.26 12.79
CA ASN A 249 0.42 -19.01 14.02
C ASN A 249 -0.06 -20.33 14.66
N ARG A 250 -0.51 -21.30 13.85
CA ARG A 250 -0.87 -22.64 14.34
C ARG A 250 0.33 -23.31 15.03
N GLU A 251 1.50 -23.30 14.40
CA GLU A 251 2.69 -23.92 14.97
C GLU A 251 3.16 -23.20 16.26
N ALA A 252 3.15 -21.86 16.28
CA ALA A 252 3.48 -21.10 17.49
C ALA A 252 2.48 -21.32 18.63
N ASN A 253 1.20 -21.52 18.33
CA ASN A 253 0.19 -21.86 19.34
C ASN A 253 0.43 -23.25 19.94
N THR A 254 0.72 -24.25 19.10
CA THR A 254 0.99 -25.61 19.56
C THR A 254 2.28 -25.69 20.37
N LEU A 255 3.35 -24.99 19.95
CA LEU A 255 4.58 -24.87 20.75
C LEU A 255 4.29 -24.26 22.13
N GLY A 256 3.45 -23.21 22.18
CA GLY A 256 3.06 -22.56 23.43
C GLY A 256 2.19 -23.43 24.34
N SER A 257 1.22 -24.16 23.78
CA SER A 257 0.30 -25.00 24.56
C SER A 257 0.96 -26.29 25.08
N LYS A 258 2.00 -26.79 24.40
CA LYS A 258 2.83 -27.92 24.84
C LYS A 258 4.00 -27.49 25.74
N SER A 259 4.21 -26.18 25.95
CA SER A 259 5.31 -25.67 26.76
C SER A 259 5.11 -25.94 28.25
N VAL A 260 6.16 -26.43 28.91
CA VAL A 260 6.20 -26.67 30.37
C VAL A 260 7.33 -25.91 31.08
N ASP A 261 8.04 -25.07 30.34
CA ASP A 261 9.16 -24.25 30.81
C ASP A 261 8.92 -22.81 30.39
N VAL A 262 9.18 -21.86 31.30
CA VAL A 262 8.95 -20.44 31.04
C VAL A 262 9.72 -19.93 29.83
N ARG A 263 10.90 -20.51 29.53
CA ARG A 263 11.73 -20.12 28.39
C ARG A 263 11.05 -20.45 27.06
N THR A 264 10.53 -21.66 26.91
CA THR A 264 9.80 -22.05 25.69
C THR A 264 8.44 -21.36 25.59
N THR A 265 7.81 -21.02 26.72
CA THR A 265 6.60 -20.18 26.73
C THR A 265 6.88 -18.77 26.21
N ASN A 266 7.97 -18.14 26.66
CA ASN A 266 8.38 -16.82 26.17
C ASN A 266 8.71 -16.86 24.68
N ILE A 267 9.42 -17.89 24.21
CA ILE A 267 9.69 -18.09 22.77
C ILE A 267 8.39 -18.15 21.98
N ALA A 268 7.40 -18.94 22.43
CA ALA A 268 6.11 -19.04 21.74
C ALA A 268 5.37 -17.69 21.68
N VAL A 269 5.45 -16.86 22.73
CA VAL A 269 4.87 -15.51 22.73
C VAL A 269 5.59 -14.60 21.74
N GLU A 270 6.92 -14.61 21.74
CA GLU A 270 7.72 -13.79 20.82
C GLU A 270 7.50 -14.18 19.36
N LEU A 271 7.38 -15.48 19.06
CA LEU A 271 7.00 -15.96 17.74
C LEU A 271 5.67 -15.36 17.29
N LYS A 272 4.65 -15.35 18.15
CA LYS A 272 3.33 -14.75 17.82
C LYS A 272 3.46 -13.25 17.53
N VAL A 273 4.23 -12.52 18.33
CA VAL A 273 4.48 -11.09 18.10
C VAL A 273 5.14 -10.86 16.72
N LEU A 274 6.17 -11.63 16.38
CA LEU A 274 6.83 -11.53 15.08
C LEU A 274 5.87 -11.86 13.93
N ILE A 275 5.04 -12.89 14.08
CA ILE A 275 4.04 -13.29 13.08
C ILE A 275 3.00 -12.19 12.86
N ASP A 276 2.49 -11.57 13.94
CA ASP A 276 1.50 -10.50 13.83
C ASP A 276 2.10 -9.23 13.20
N GLN A 277 3.35 -8.90 13.53
CA GLN A 277 4.06 -7.80 12.85
C GLN A 277 4.24 -8.07 11.35
N ILE A 278 4.57 -9.30 10.95
CA ILE A 278 4.65 -9.66 9.53
C ILE A 278 3.26 -9.52 8.88
N ARG A 279 2.20 -9.99 9.54
CA ARG A 279 0.83 -9.90 9.04
C ARG A 279 0.41 -8.46 8.72
N GLU A 280 0.77 -7.52 9.58
CA GLU A 280 0.49 -6.09 9.34
C GLU A 280 1.18 -5.60 8.05
N GLN A 281 2.44 -5.98 7.82
CA GLN A 281 3.16 -5.57 6.61
C GLN A 281 2.60 -6.24 5.35
N VAL A 282 2.20 -7.51 5.44
CA VAL A 282 1.63 -8.28 4.31
C VAL A 282 0.34 -7.66 3.79
N GLN A 283 -0.46 -7.02 4.65
CA GLN A 283 -1.68 -6.34 4.20
C GLN A 283 -1.40 -5.22 3.19
N ASN A 284 -0.19 -4.65 3.19
CA ASN A 284 0.23 -3.58 2.30
C ASN A 284 1.04 -4.07 1.08
N LEU A 285 1.13 -5.38 0.83
CA LEU A 285 1.89 -5.95 -0.30
C LEU A 285 1.01 -6.53 -1.40
N GLU A 286 1.32 -6.20 -2.66
CA GLU A 286 0.78 -6.85 -3.86
C GLU A 286 1.85 -7.61 -4.67
#